data_AF-A0A844U2T2-F1
#
_entry.id   AF-A0A844U2T2-F1
#
_cell.length_a   1.000
_cell.length_b   1.000
_cell.length_c   1.000
_cell.angle_alpha   90.00
_cell.angle_beta   90.00
_cell.angle_gamma   90.00
#
_symmetry.space_group_name_H-M   'P 1'
#
loop_
_entity.id
_entity.type
_entity.pdbx_description
1 polymer ?
#
loop_
_entity_poly.entity_id
_entity_poly.type
_entity_poly.pdbx_seq_one_letter_code
_entity_poly.pdbx_strand_id
1 'polypeptide(L)'
;MIFKKIADFSFDAVLKGSVNNVDDFIEQVVKKQFIEHKEVIKSIHKELVNYIKQDNATYFLRLYGSFSKDKYNYLRRGFLSKYKCNNRLVFCDNTFSMLFAGAKLSNIPYTVEDLNTLFRGSSLICSFGFTSSEKELCYYNREEAYRVNLNGRGWYLAHLNAVGKDYVNEPKGVLKDTFINPDRNQWNEKTRIREVEEELSPKELKLLQAHFLRLIHPLNSFLVPKRTQLEYIGNNIGEENELLFKVQEFIKQEFKEEYVEFCKLALVEEISLNNQKRIEEIKWKKSDFSKRKKVVKEQINLILKEIEEEKSKDKLENMDDINDLRSEILKEKLSTVG
;
A
#
# COMPACT_ATOMS: atom_id res chain seq x y z
N MET A 1 17.67 -19.20 -4.36
CA MET A 1 16.38 -18.61 -4.77
C MET A 1 16.41 -17.10 -4.55
N ILE A 2 16.01 -16.28 -5.53
CA ILE A 2 16.23 -14.83 -5.53
C ILE A 2 15.54 -14.10 -4.36
N PHE A 3 14.29 -14.48 -4.05
CA PHE A 3 13.50 -13.87 -2.97
C PHE A 3 14.04 -14.16 -1.57
N LYS A 4 14.79 -15.25 -1.41
CA LYS A 4 15.55 -15.50 -0.18
C LYS A 4 16.67 -14.46 0.00
N LYS A 5 17.42 -14.16 -1.07
CA LYS A 5 18.46 -13.11 -1.03
C LYS A 5 17.87 -11.74 -0.67
N ILE A 6 16.70 -11.42 -1.23
CA ILE A 6 15.98 -10.19 -0.92
C ILE A 6 15.55 -10.15 0.56
N ALA A 7 15.00 -11.24 1.08
CA ALA A 7 14.57 -11.33 2.48
C ALA A 7 15.74 -11.26 3.47
N ASP A 8 16.89 -11.83 3.10
CA ASP A 8 18.10 -11.84 3.92
C ASP A 8 18.89 -10.51 3.82
N PHE A 9 18.50 -9.57 2.94
CA PHE A 9 19.16 -8.27 2.78
C PHE A 9 18.97 -7.37 4.02
N SER A 10 20.03 -6.68 4.43
CA SER A 10 19.98 -5.73 5.54
C SER A 10 19.60 -4.33 5.07
N PHE A 11 18.38 -3.90 5.37
CA PHE A 11 17.90 -2.56 5.05
C PHE A 11 18.24 -1.55 6.14
N ASP A 12 18.69 -0.36 5.76
CA ASP A 12 18.98 0.71 6.70
C ASP A 12 17.76 1.16 7.49
N ALA A 13 18.00 1.53 8.75
CA ALA A 13 16.98 2.14 9.58
C ALA A 13 16.76 3.61 9.18
N VAL A 14 15.57 4.12 9.42
CA VAL A 14 15.30 5.56 9.31
C VAL A 14 16.24 6.30 10.26
N LEU A 15 17.13 7.11 9.68
CA LEU A 15 17.99 8.03 10.42
C LEU A 15 17.20 9.29 10.78
N LYS A 16 17.61 9.99 11.84
CA LYS A 16 17.03 11.30 12.18
C LYS A 16 17.31 12.31 11.06
N GLY A 17 16.34 13.18 10.78
CA GLY A 17 16.47 14.23 9.78
C GLY A 17 15.37 15.27 9.87
N SER A 18 15.55 16.35 9.11
CA SER A 18 14.58 17.43 9.00
C SER A 18 14.77 18.19 7.70
N VAL A 19 13.67 18.68 7.15
CA VAL A 19 13.63 19.48 5.93
C VAL A 19 12.56 20.57 6.06
N ASN A 20 12.72 21.64 5.28
CA ASN A 20 11.85 22.81 5.38
C ASN A 20 10.63 22.74 4.43
N ASN A 21 10.66 21.82 3.46
CA ASN A 21 9.63 21.70 2.44
C ASN A 21 9.67 20.29 1.79
N VAL A 22 8.72 20.03 0.89
CA VAL A 22 8.59 18.75 0.16
C VAL A 22 9.73 18.50 -0.81
N ASP A 23 10.29 19.51 -1.45
CA ASP A 23 11.35 19.32 -2.46
C ASP A 23 12.60 18.75 -1.79
N ASP A 24 12.99 19.33 -0.67
CA ASP A 24 14.09 18.86 0.17
C ASP A 24 13.83 17.42 0.68
N PHE A 25 12.58 17.12 1.06
CA PHE A 25 12.19 15.78 1.49
C PHE A 25 12.38 14.75 0.36
N ILE A 26 11.94 15.10 -0.85
CA ILE A 26 12.06 14.24 -2.03
C ILE A 26 13.52 13.99 -2.36
N GLU A 27 14.36 15.02 -2.35
CA GLU A 27 15.79 14.90 -2.63
C GLU A 27 16.49 13.99 -1.61
N GLN A 28 16.22 14.19 -0.33
CA GLN A 28 16.93 13.47 0.73
C GLN A 28 16.44 12.03 0.93
N VAL A 29 15.14 11.79 0.78
CA VAL A 29 14.50 10.52 1.18
C VAL A 29 14.02 9.72 -0.02
N VAL A 30 13.41 10.35 -1.02
CA VAL A 30 12.68 9.62 -2.07
C VAL A 30 13.57 9.30 -3.27
N LYS A 31 14.25 10.30 -3.86
CA LYS A 31 14.98 10.13 -5.13
C LYS A 31 16.01 9.01 -5.10
N LYS A 32 16.75 8.87 -3.99
CA LYS A 32 17.78 7.82 -3.82
C LYS A 32 17.23 6.41 -4.05
N GLN A 33 15.98 6.16 -3.64
CA GLN A 33 15.29 4.88 -3.82
C GLN A 33 14.99 4.53 -5.29
N PHE A 34 15.20 5.46 -6.21
CA PHE A 34 14.96 5.30 -7.64
C PHE A 34 16.24 5.49 -8.46
N ILE A 35 17.02 6.54 -8.20
CA ILE A 35 18.24 6.87 -8.95
C ILE A 35 19.27 5.74 -8.81
N GLU A 36 19.49 5.23 -7.60
CA GLU A 36 20.48 4.18 -7.34
C GLU A 36 20.05 2.80 -7.87
N HIS A 37 18.78 2.66 -8.29
CA HIS A 37 18.16 1.38 -8.66
C HIS A 37 17.53 1.40 -10.06
N LYS A 38 17.92 2.35 -10.92
CA LYS A 38 17.29 2.63 -12.22
C LYS A 38 17.20 1.38 -13.11
N GLU A 39 18.31 0.67 -13.29
CA GLU A 39 18.38 -0.53 -14.14
C GLU A 39 17.53 -1.68 -13.59
N VAL A 40 17.54 -1.88 -12.26
CA VAL A 40 16.72 -2.92 -11.61
C VAL A 40 15.23 -2.60 -11.73
N ILE A 41 14.84 -1.33 -11.59
CA ILE A 41 13.45 -0.89 -11.78
C ILE A 41 12.98 -1.17 -13.20
N LYS A 42 13.79 -0.82 -14.22
CA LYS A 42 13.48 -1.09 -15.63
C LYS A 42 13.40 -2.59 -15.93
N SER A 43 14.33 -3.38 -15.39
CA SER A 43 14.32 -4.83 -15.50
C SER A 43 13.04 -5.43 -14.89
N ILE A 44 12.69 -5.03 -13.67
CA ILE A 44 11.48 -5.49 -12.98
C ILE A 44 10.23 -5.08 -13.76
N HIS A 45 10.18 -3.86 -14.29
CA HIS A 45 9.05 -3.39 -15.09
C HIS A 45 8.79 -4.32 -16.29
N LYS A 46 9.84 -4.62 -17.08
CA LYS A 46 9.75 -5.54 -18.22
C LYS A 46 9.25 -6.92 -17.80
N GLU A 47 9.78 -7.47 -16.72
CA GLU A 47 9.40 -8.81 -16.25
C GLU A 47 7.96 -8.85 -15.71
N LEU A 48 7.49 -7.79 -15.05
CA LEU A 48 6.09 -7.67 -14.64
C LEU A 48 5.13 -7.56 -15.82
N VAL A 49 5.49 -6.77 -16.84
CA VAL A 49 4.71 -6.65 -18.09
C VAL A 49 4.63 -8.00 -18.81
N ASN A 50 5.71 -8.78 -18.83
CA ASN A 50 5.71 -10.12 -19.41
C ASN A 50 4.89 -11.11 -18.56
N TYR A 51 5.00 -11.02 -17.23
CA TYR A 51 4.29 -11.90 -16.30
C TYR A 51 2.77 -11.79 -16.44
N ILE A 52 2.22 -10.57 -16.50
CA ILE A 52 0.77 -10.37 -16.62
C ILE A 52 0.20 -10.82 -17.97
N LYS A 53 1.04 -11.05 -18.98
CA LYS A 53 0.63 -11.56 -20.30
C LYS A 53 0.56 -13.09 -20.34
N GLN A 54 0.96 -13.79 -19.28
CA GLN A 54 0.88 -15.25 -19.22
C GLN A 54 -0.57 -15.73 -19.05
N ASP A 55 -0.92 -16.83 -19.71
CA ASP A 55 -2.26 -17.42 -19.64
C ASP A 55 -2.55 -18.15 -18.31
N ASN A 56 -1.55 -18.32 -17.46
CA ASN A 56 -1.64 -19.07 -16.20
C ASN A 56 -1.01 -18.32 -15.02
N ALA A 57 -1.06 -16.98 -15.05
CA ALA A 57 -0.50 -16.13 -14.02
C ALA A 57 -1.27 -16.28 -12.68
N THR A 58 -0.52 -16.12 -11.59
CA THR A 58 -1.06 -15.96 -10.23
C THR A 58 -1.08 -14.50 -9.84
N TYR A 59 -2.27 -13.97 -9.56
CA TYR A 59 -2.47 -12.59 -9.16
C TYR A 59 -2.82 -12.49 -7.69
N PHE A 60 -2.28 -11.46 -7.04
CA PHE A 60 -2.56 -11.15 -5.65
C PHE A 60 -3.49 -9.96 -5.55
N LEU A 61 -4.59 -10.14 -4.83
CA LEU A 61 -5.67 -9.18 -4.68
C LEU A 61 -5.83 -8.76 -3.22
N ARG A 62 -5.75 -7.46 -2.95
CA ARG A 62 -5.82 -6.91 -1.61
C ARG A 62 -7.28 -6.68 -1.22
N LEU A 63 -8.00 -7.77 -0.96
CA LEU A 63 -9.35 -7.76 -0.41
C LEU A 63 -9.46 -8.73 0.77
N TYR A 64 -10.50 -8.54 1.59
CA TYR A 64 -10.88 -9.46 2.67
C TYR A 64 -9.76 -9.78 3.67
N GLY A 65 -8.83 -8.84 3.84
CA GLY A 65 -7.73 -8.92 4.82
C GLY A 65 -7.96 -8.13 6.10
N SER A 66 -9.16 -7.56 6.30
CA SER A 66 -9.52 -6.80 7.49
C SER A 66 -10.97 -7.06 7.87
N PHE A 67 -11.17 -7.72 9.00
CA PHE A 67 -12.46 -7.94 9.66
C PHE A 67 -12.25 -7.86 11.19
N SER A 68 -13.31 -7.54 11.92
CA SER A 68 -13.30 -7.59 13.39
C SER A 68 -13.21 -9.05 13.89
N LYS A 69 -12.82 -9.24 15.16
CA LYS A 69 -12.56 -10.58 15.74
C LYS A 69 -13.75 -11.54 15.62
N ASP A 70 -14.97 -11.02 15.80
CA ASP A 70 -16.24 -11.74 15.64
C ASP A 70 -16.54 -12.19 14.20
N LYS A 71 -15.78 -11.67 13.21
CA LYS A 71 -15.96 -11.90 11.77
C LYS A 71 -14.71 -12.46 11.10
N TYR A 72 -13.81 -13.08 11.86
CA TYR A 72 -12.58 -13.67 11.29
C TYR A 72 -12.84 -14.80 10.29
N ASN A 73 -14.01 -15.45 10.34
CA ASN A 73 -14.45 -16.42 9.34
C ASN A 73 -14.60 -15.81 7.93
N TYR A 74 -14.69 -14.48 7.79
CA TYR A 74 -14.76 -13.78 6.50
C TYR A 74 -13.38 -13.37 5.94
N LEU A 75 -12.29 -13.57 6.69
CA LEU A 75 -10.95 -13.29 6.19
C LEU A 75 -10.53 -14.30 5.12
N ARG A 76 -9.78 -13.84 4.11
CA ARG A 76 -9.32 -14.70 2.99
C ARG A 76 -7.83 -14.61 2.67
N ARG A 77 -7.00 -13.99 3.52
CA ARG A 77 -5.57 -13.82 3.19
C ARG A 77 -4.91 -15.20 2.94
N GLY A 78 -4.21 -15.32 1.83
CA GLY A 78 -3.56 -16.54 1.35
C GLY A 78 -4.49 -17.64 0.83
N PHE A 79 -5.79 -17.40 0.72
CA PHE A 79 -6.72 -18.32 0.07
C PHE A 79 -6.57 -18.23 -1.44
N LEU A 80 -6.38 -19.38 -2.10
CA LEU A 80 -6.14 -19.49 -3.53
C LEU A 80 -7.41 -19.95 -4.27
N SER A 81 -7.83 -19.23 -5.29
CA SER A 81 -8.81 -19.68 -6.28
C SER A 81 -8.12 -19.93 -7.61
N LYS A 82 -8.47 -21.02 -8.29
CA LYS A 82 -7.97 -21.34 -9.63
C LYS A 82 -9.15 -21.34 -10.59
N TYR A 83 -9.08 -20.49 -11.61
CA TYR A 83 -10.11 -20.36 -12.63
C TYR A 83 -9.90 -21.38 -13.75
N LYS A 84 -10.96 -21.67 -14.50
CA LYS A 84 -10.92 -22.59 -15.64
C LYS A 84 -9.90 -22.22 -16.71
N CYS A 85 -9.64 -20.92 -16.89
CA CYS A 85 -8.58 -20.41 -17.76
C CYS A 85 -7.15 -20.58 -17.18
N ASN A 86 -6.96 -21.33 -16.09
CA ASN A 86 -5.72 -21.58 -15.37
C ASN A 86 -5.10 -20.37 -14.63
N ASN A 87 -5.63 -19.17 -14.81
CA ASN A 87 -5.30 -18.03 -13.97
C ASN A 87 -5.67 -18.31 -12.51
N ARG A 88 -4.86 -17.77 -11.61
CA ARG A 88 -4.98 -17.97 -10.17
C ARG A 88 -5.17 -16.63 -9.48
N LEU A 89 -6.03 -16.60 -8.47
CA LEU A 89 -6.30 -15.45 -7.64
C LEU A 89 -6.01 -15.79 -6.18
N VAL A 90 -5.21 -14.96 -5.53
CA VAL A 90 -4.88 -15.10 -4.11
C VAL A 90 -5.22 -13.80 -3.39
N PHE A 91 -5.95 -13.88 -2.29
CA PHE A 91 -6.18 -12.68 -1.48
C PHE A 91 -4.99 -12.39 -0.57
N CYS A 92 -4.66 -11.12 -0.34
CA CYS A 92 -3.53 -10.73 0.50
C CYS A 92 -3.81 -9.46 1.32
N ASP A 93 -2.89 -9.13 2.22
CA ASP A 93 -2.81 -7.80 2.83
C ASP A 93 -1.58 -7.01 2.34
N ASN A 94 -1.33 -5.86 2.98
CA ASN A 94 -0.21 -4.97 2.63
C ASN A 94 1.19 -5.55 2.91
N THR A 95 1.33 -6.65 3.65
CA THR A 95 2.65 -7.29 3.84
C THR A 95 3.28 -7.68 2.52
N PHE A 96 2.44 -8.13 1.59
CA PHE A 96 2.89 -8.75 0.35
C PHE A 96 3.77 -7.79 -0.46
N SER A 97 3.38 -6.52 -0.55
CA SER A 97 4.13 -5.47 -1.25
C SER A 97 5.54 -5.22 -0.68
N MET A 98 5.78 -5.51 0.61
CA MET A 98 7.08 -5.25 1.25
C MET A 98 8.21 -6.08 0.64
N LEU A 99 7.92 -7.31 0.21
CA LEU A 99 8.93 -8.16 -0.43
C LEU A 99 9.43 -7.55 -1.75
N PHE A 100 8.52 -6.98 -2.54
CA PHE A 100 8.82 -6.35 -3.83
C PHE A 100 9.45 -4.97 -3.68
N ALA A 101 9.04 -4.20 -2.66
CA ALA A 101 9.76 -3.00 -2.26
C ALA A 101 11.21 -3.32 -1.84
N GLY A 102 11.40 -4.43 -1.12
CA GLY A 102 12.72 -4.94 -0.76
C GLY A 102 13.57 -5.30 -1.99
N ALA A 103 12.99 -5.88 -3.04
CA ALA A 103 13.69 -6.19 -4.28
C ALA A 103 14.29 -4.92 -4.93
N LYS A 104 13.47 -3.86 -5.04
CA LYS A 104 13.92 -2.54 -5.52
C LYS A 104 15.09 -2.01 -4.69
N LEU A 105 14.92 -1.96 -3.36
CA LEU A 105 15.86 -1.31 -2.44
C LEU A 105 17.14 -2.11 -2.19
N SER A 106 17.12 -3.43 -2.41
CA SER A 106 18.30 -4.28 -2.36
C SER A 106 19.07 -4.31 -3.69
N ASN A 107 18.57 -3.62 -4.72
CA ASN A 107 19.09 -3.67 -6.09
C ASN A 107 19.16 -5.10 -6.65
N ILE A 108 18.16 -5.94 -6.34
CA ILE A 108 18.07 -7.33 -6.79
C ILE A 108 16.88 -7.46 -7.76
N PRO A 109 17.12 -7.70 -9.07
CA PRO A 109 16.04 -7.93 -10.02
C PRO A 109 15.45 -9.33 -9.85
N TYR A 110 14.24 -9.54 -10.40
CA TYR A 110 13.59 -10.85 -10.50
C TYR A 110 12.96 -11.00 -11.88
N THR A 111 12.81 -12.25 -12.32
CA THR A 111 12.26 -12.62 -13.63
C THR A 111 10.83 -13.19 -13.52
N VAL A 112 10.18 -13.38 -14.66
CA VAL A 112 8.93 -14.14 -14.78
C VAL A 112 9.07 -15.55 -14.17
N GLU A 113 10.21 -16.20 -14.35
CA GLU A 113 10.47 -17.55 -13.79
C GLU A 113 10.59 -17.51 -12.26
N ASP A 114 11.23 -16.48 -11.72
CA ASP A 114 11.32 -16.28 -10.28
C ASP A 114 9.94 -16.03 -9.65
N LEU A 115 9.08 -15.24 -10.32
CA LEU A 115 7.70 -15.01 -9.90
C LEU A 115 6.89 -16.29 -9.93
N ASN A 116 6.98 -17.07 -11.02
CA ASN A 116 6.30 -18.36 -11.13
C ASN A 116 6.74 -19.33 -10.03
N THR A 117 8.04 -19.40 -9.76
CA THR A 117 8.60 -20.21 -8.67
C THR A 117 8.09 -19.73 -7.30
N LEU A 118 8.13 -18.42 -7.05
CA LEU A 118 7.67 -17.84 -5.78
C LEU A 118 6.18 -18.11 -5.53
N PHE A 119 5.33 -17.88 -6.53
CA PHE A 119 3.88 -17.94 -6.37
C PHE A 119 3.31 -19.35 -6.41
N ARG A 120 4.04 -20.32 -7.00
CA ARG A 120 3.72 -21.75 -6.90
C ARG A 120 4.24 -22.36 -5.61
N GLY A 121 5.29 -21.78 -5.02
CA GLY A 121 5.83 -22.20 -3.73
C GLY A 121 4.98 -21.74 -2.55
N SER A 122 5.18 -22.38 -1.39
CA SER A 122 4.48 -22.04 -0.14
C SER A 122 5.18 -20.96 0.69
N SER A 123 6.40 -20.53 0.31
CA SER A 123 7.28 -19.65 1.08
C SER A 123 6.97 -18.14 0.95
N LEU A 124 5.74 -17.78 0.60
CA LEU A 124 5.32 -16.39 0.41
C LEU A 124 4.52 -15.87 1.61
N ILE A 125 4.77 -14.61 2.01
CA ILE A 125 3.92 -13.91 2.98
C ILE A 125 2.73 -13.22 2.30
N CYS A 126 1.52 -13.64 2.66
CA CYS A 126 0.27 -13.00 2.21
C CYS A 126 -0.49 -12.31 3.36
N SER A 127 0.06 -12.33 4.58
CA SER A 127 -0.56 -11.76 5.79
C SER A 127 0.46 -11.40 6.88
N PHE A 128 0.23 -10.29 7.61
CA PHE A 128 0.99 -9.96 8.85
C PHE A 128 0.70 -10.97 9.98
N GLY A 129 -0.46 -11.63 9.95
CA GLY A 129 -0.87 -12.65 10.92
C GLY A 129 -2.08 -13.45 10.46
N PHE A 130 -2.01 -14.78 10.61
CA PHE A 130 -3.16 -15.64 10.37
C PHE A 130 -3.92 -15.89 11.67
N THR A 131 -5.23 -15.71 11.60
CA THR A 131 -6.15 -16.23 12.61
C THR A 131 -6.17 -17.77 12.51
N SER A 132 -6.58 -18.48 13.57
CA SER A 132 -6.77 -19.95 13.49
C SER A 132 -7.65 -20.33 12.30
N SER A 133 -8.72 -19.55 12.09
CA SER A 133 -9.62 -19.71 10.95
C SER A 133 -8.92 -19.56 9.60
N GLU A 134 -7.99 -18.65 9.39
CA GLU A 134 -7.30 -18.57 8.09
C GLU A 134 -6.32 -19.74 7.88
N LYS A 135 -5.66 -20.22 8.94
CA LYS A 135 -4.63 -21.27 8.84
C LYS A 135 -5.18 -22.59 8.29
N GLU A 136 -6.45 -22.89 8.54
CA GLU A 136 -7.08 -24.14 8.11
C GLU A 136 -7.11 -24.29 6.59
N LEU A 137 -7.34 -23.20 5.85
CA LEU A 137 -7.63 -23.23 4.42
C LEU A 137 -6.70 -22.33 3.57
N CYS A 138 -5.74 -21.66 4.19
CA CYS A 138 -4.74 -20.87 3.49
C CYS A 138 -3.76 -21.77 2.71
N TYR A 139 -3.59 -21.49 1.42
CA TYR A 139 -2.68 -22.22 0.54
C TYR A 139 -1.21 -21.96 0.90
N TYR A 140 -0.86 -20.72 1.23
CA TYR A 140 0.53 -20.31 1.55
C TYR A 140 0.86 -20.53 3.02
N ASN A 141 2.05 -21.08 3.31
CA ASN A 141 2.50 -21.32 4.69
C ASN A 141 3.31 -20.12 5.20
N ARG A 142 3.13 -19.78 6.48
CA ARG A 142 3.82 -18.68 7.15
C ARG A 142 5.21 -19.06 7.70
N GLU A 143 5.44 -20.34 7.99
CA GLU A 143 6.63 -20.80 8.74
C GLU A 143 7.93 -20.54 7.99
N GLU A 144 7.90 -20.67 6.66
CA GLU A 144 9.07 -20.45 5.79
C GLU A 144 8.93 -19.20 4.92
N ALA A 145 8.00 -18.30 5.28
CA ALA A 145 7.69 -17.16 4.44
C ALA A 145 8.85 -16.16 4.36
N TYR A 146 9.19 -15.70 3.15
CA TYR A 146 10.11 -14.59 2.96
C TYR A 146 9.54 -13.29 3.50
N ARG A 147 10.32 -12.57 4.31
CA ARG A 147 9.88 -11.34 4.98
C ARG A 147 10.94 -10.27 4.86
N VAL A 148 10.50 -9.10 4.41
CA VAL A 148 11.30 -7.87 4.41
C VAL A 148 10.75 -6.97 5.51
N ASN A 149 11.58 -6.69 6.53
CA ASN A 149 11.16 -5.93 7.71
C ASN A 149 11.48 -4.43 7.63
N LEU A 150 10.98 -3.74 6.61
CA LEU A 150 11.12 -2.27 6.47
C LEU A 150 10.41 -1.54 7.62
N ASN A 151 9.28 -2.10 8.04
CA ASN A 151 8.49 -1.58 9.15
C ASN A 151 9.28 -1.53 10.48
N GLY A 152 9.99 -2.61 10.83
CA GLY A 152 10.82 -2.65 12.03
C GLY A 152 12.01 -1.68 11.98
N ARG A 153 12.43 -1.31 10.77
CA ARG A 153 13.48 -0.31 10.49
C ARG A 153 12.95 1.14 10.49
N GLY A 154 11.67 1.35 10.79
CA GLY A 154 11.08 2.68 10.91
C GLY A 154 10.45 3.22 9.63
N TRP A 155 10.48 2.46 8.53
CA TRP A 155 9.91 2.87 7.24
C TRP A 155 8.43 2.50 7.09
N TYR A 156 7.70 3.31 6.34
CA TYR A 156 6.34 3.07 5.85
C TYR A 156 6.39 3.00 4.33
N LEU A 157 5.75 1.97 3.76
CA LEU A 157 5.58 1.83 2.32
C LEU A 157 4.35 2.63 1.88
N ALA A 158 4.61 3.75 1.21
CA ALA A 158 3.61 4.56 0.55
C ALA A 158 3.35 4.03 -0.86
N HIS A 159 2.12 4.20 -1.34
CA HIS A 159 1.77 3.95 -2.74
C HIS A 159 1.41 5.26 -3.44
N LEU A 160 1.91 5.44 -4.66
CA LEU A 160 1.59 6.60 -5.48
C LEU A 160 0.12 6.61 -5.87
N ASN A 161 -0.35 5.47 -6.39
CA ASN A 161 -1.75 5.22 -6.70
C ASN A 161 -2.31 4.18 -5.74
N ALA A 162 -3.53 4.43 -5.25
CA ALA A 162 -4.19 3.54 -4.32
C ALA A 162 -4.39 2.14 -4.92
N VAL A 163 -3.97 1.11 -4.18
CA VAL A 163 -4.06 -0.28 -4.65
C VAL A 163 -5.51 -0.80 -4.73
N GLY A 164 -6.41 -0.34 -3.85
CA GLY A 164 -7.75 -0.92 -3.72
C GLY A 164 -8.92 -0.12 -4.30
N LYS A 165 -8.67 1.01 -4.97
CA LYS A 165 -9.71 1.95 -5.42
C LYS A 165 -9.18 2.90 -6.50
N ASP A 166 -10.06 3.76 -7.02
CA ASP A 166 -9.71 4.85 -7.94
C ASP A 166 -9.06 4.30 -9.23
N TYR A 167 -9.77 3.37 -9.90
CA TYR A 167 -9.41 2.80 -11.19
C TYR A 167 -10.05 3.63 -12.30
N VAL A 168 -9.26 4.03 -13.31
CA VAL A 168 -9.73 4.82 -14.46
C VAL A 168 -10.96 4.18 -15.08
N ASN A 169 -12.00 4.97 -15.33
CA ASN A 169 -13.26 4.54 -15.97
C ASN A 169 -14.01 3.42 -15.22
N GLU A 170 -13.71 3.17 -13.95
CA GLU A 170 -14.42 2.19 -13.14
C GLU A 170 -15.09 2.84 -11.92
N PRO A 171 -16.24 2.31 -11.48
CA PRO A 171 -16.93 2.85 -10.31
C PRO A 171 -16.13 2.63 -9.01
N LYS A 172 -16.37 3.48 -8.02
CA LYS A 172 -15.86 3.26 -6.66
C LYS A 172 -16.37 1.93 -6.15
N GLY A 173 -15.47 1.09 -5.62
CA GLY A 173 -15.83 -0.23 -5.10
C GLY A 173 -15.75 -1.38 -6.11
N VAL A 174 -15.45 -1.10 -7.39
CA VAL A 174 -15.43 -2.09 -8.49
C VAL A 174 -14.76 -3.42 -8.13
N LEU A 175 -13.64 -3.40 -7.40
CA LEU A 175 -12.94 -4.63 -7.01
C LEU A 175 -13.78 -5.56 -6.13
N LYS A 176 -14.52 -5.00 -5.15
CA LYS A 176 -15.37 -5.79 -4.26
C LYS A 176 -16.63 -6.28 -4.94
N ASP A 177 -17.13 -5.49 -5.89
CA ASP A 177 -18.31 -5.85 -6.68
C ASP A 177 -17.97 -6.95 -7.69
N THR A 178 -16.74 -6.94 -8.21
CA THR A 178 -16.24 -7.91 -9.17
C THR A 178 -15.75 -9.20 -8.50
N PHE A 179 -14.90 -9.10 -7.47
CA PHE A 179 -14.29 -10.23 -6.79
C PHE A 179 -14.89 -10.40 -5.40
N ILE A 180 -16.13 -10.90 -5.34
CA ILE A 180 -16.89 -11.09 -4.10
C ILE A 180 -16.17 -12.02 -3.11
N ASN A 181 -16.50 -11.90 -1.82
CA ASN A 181 -15.94 -12.76 -0.77
C ASN A 181 -16.56 -14.16 -0.88
N PRO A 182 -15.82 -15.18 -1.35
CA PRO A 182 -16.43 -16.48 -1.59
C PRO A 182 -16.74 -17.19 -0.28
N ASP A 183 -17.74 -18.07 -0.30
CA ASP A 183 -18.04 -18.92 0.84
C ASP A 183 -16.81 -19.81 1.13
N ARG A 184 -16.44 -19.86 2.40
CA ARG A 184 -15.30 -20.62 2.92
C ARG A 184 -15.38 -22.09 2.54
N ASN A 185 -16.58 -22.66 2.46
CA ASN A 185 -16.80 -24.07 2.14
C ASN A 185 -16.48 -24.42 0.68
N GLN A 186 -16.21 -23.41 -0.17
CA GLN A 186 -15.80 -23.63 -1.56
C GLN A 186 -14.33 -24.02 -1.69
N TRP A 187 -13.52 -23.88 -0.63
CA TRP A 187 -12.14 -24.35 -0.63
C TRP A 187 -12.06 -25.80 -0.20
N ASN A 188 -11.36 -26.61 -0.99
CA ASN A 188 -11.09 -27.98 -0.63
C ASN A 188 -10.13 -28.03 0.58
N GLU A 189 -10.48 -28.77 1.63
CA GLU A 189 -9.67 -28.85 2.86
C GLU A 189 -8.29 -29.48 2.66
N LYS A 190 -8.18 -30.41 1.70
CA LYS A 190 -6.92 -31.14 1.43
C LYS A 190 -5.99 -30.32 0.55
N THR A 191 -6.50 -29.78 -0.57
CA THR A 191 -5.67 -29.03 -1.52
C THR A 191 -5.53 -27.56 -1.15
N ARG A 192 -6.47 -27.03 -0.36
CA ARG A 192 -6.60 -25.60 -0.01
C ARG A 192 -6.82 -24.69 -1.23
N ILE A 193 -7.35 -25.27 -2.31
CA ILE A 193 -7.67 -24.58 -3.55
C ILE A 193 -9.19 -24.58 -3.72
N ARG A 194 -9.73 -23.43 -4.12
CA ARG A 194 -11.08 -23.31 -4.68
C ARG A 194 -10.97 -23.37 -6.20
N GLU A 195 -11.49 -24.42 -6.81
CA GLU A 195 -11.62 -24.50 -8.27
C GLU A 195 -12.87 -23.68 -8.67
N VAL A 196 -12.72 -22.82 -9.67
CA VAL A 196 -13.75 -21.92 -10.18
C VAL A 196 -14.05 -22.34 -11.62
N GLU A 197 -15.29 -22.76 -11.87
CA GLU A 197 -15.72 -23.29 -13.17
C GLU A 197 -15.83 -22.19 -14.24
N GLU A 198 -16.02 -20.95 -13.83
CA GLU A 198 -16.00 -19.80 -14.71
C GLU A 198 -14.59 -19.40 -15.15
N GLU A 199 -14.50 -18.81 -16.33
CA GLU A 199 -13.30 -18.10 -16.78
C GLU A 199 -13.40 -16.63 -16.37
N LEU A 200 -12.24 -16.02 -16.07
CA LEU A 200 -12.17 -14.56 -15.93
C LEU A 200 -12.53 -13.92 -17.27
N SER A 201 -13.55 -13.07 -17.28
CA SER A 201 -13.84 -12.22 -18.43
C SER A 201 -12.66 -11.28 -18.71
N PRO A 202 -12.53 -10.76 -19.96
CA PRO A 202 -11.47 -9.81 -20.29
C PRO A 202 -11.45 -8.57 -19.38
N LYS A 203 -12.62 -8.13 -18.91
CA LYS A 203 -12.74 -6.99 -17.98
C LYS A 203 -12.18 -7.35 -16.60
N GLU A 204 -12.57 -8.49 -16.05
CA GLU A 204 -12.08 -8.97 -14.75
C GLU A 204 -10.58 -9.19 -14.77
N LEU A 205 -10.05 -9.83 -15.80
CA LEU A 205 -8.62 -10.07 -15.96
C LEU A 205 -7.85 -8.74 -16.02
N LYS A 206 -8.34 -7.77 -16.81
CA LYS A 206 -7.72 -6.44 -16.90
C LYS A 206 -7.70 -5.73 -15.54
N LEU A 207 -8.80 -5.78 -14.79
CA LEU A 207 -8.89 -5.18 -13.47
C LEU A 207 -7.93 -5.85 -12.47
N LEU A 208 -7.82 -7.18 -12.54
CA LEU A 208 -6.93 -7.97 -11.70
C LEU A 208 -5.44 -7.70 -12.00
N GLN A 209 -5.08 -7.63 -13.28
CA GLN A 209 -3.74 -7.22 -13.73
C GLN A 209 -3.40 -5.81 -13.24
N ALA A 210 -4.33 -4.87 -13.40
CA ALA A 210 -4.16 -3.49 -12.96
C ALA A 210 -3.91 -3.41 -11.44
N HIS A 211 -4.74 -4.10 -10.65
CA HIS A 211 -4.56 -4.20 -9.21
C HIS A 211 -3.20 -4.79 -8.85
N PHE A 212 -2.83 -5.92 -9.46
CA PHE A 212 -1.58 -6.61 -9.19
C PHE A 212 -0.36 -5.71 -9.46
N LEU A 213 -0.35 -4.99 -10.58
CA LEU A 213 0.69 -4.00 -10.86
C LEU A 213 0.72 -2.89 -9.81
N ARG A 214 -0.42 -2.30 -9.44
CA ARG A 214 -0.45 -1.29 -8.36
C ARG A 214 0.11 -1.82 -7.04
N LEU A 215 -0.10 -3.10 -6.76
CA LEU A 215 0.32 -3.74 -5.51
C LEU A 215 1.84 -3.94 -5.40
N ILE A 216 2.53 -4.27 -6.50
CA ILE A 216 3.95 -4.69 -6.44
C ILE A 216 4.91 -3.91 -7.34
N HIS A 217 4.40 -3.08 -8.25
CA HIS A 217 5.25 -2.40 -9.22
C HIS A 217 6.16 -1.36 -8.55
N PRO A 218 7.46 -1.32 -8.86
CA PRO A 218 8.42 -0.43 -8.19
C PRO A 218 8.13 1.06 -8.41
N LEU A 219 7.50 1.42 -9.54
CA LEU A 219 7.09 2.80 -9.83
C LEU A 219 5.84 3.25 -9.08
N ASN A 220 5.11 2.34 -8.42
CA ASN A 220 3.91 2.69 -7.65
C ASN A 220 4.18 2.80 -6.15
N SER A 221 5.41 2.58 -5.68
CA SER A 221 5.69 2.56 -4.24
C SER A 221 7.03 3.16 -3.86
N PHE A 222 7.08 3.80 -2.70
CA PHE A 222 8.28 4.40 -2.13
C PHE A 222 8.19 4.40 -0.60
N LEU A 223 9.33 4.50 0.06
CA LEU A 223 9.43 4.56 1.51
C LEU A 223 9.40 5.99 2.00
N VAL A 224 8.70 6.19 3.11
CA VAL A 224 8.76 7.39 3.93
C VAL A 224 8.92 6.98 5.40
N PRO A 225 9.43 7.84 6.29
CA PRO A 225 9.44 7.56 7.71
C PRO A 225 8.04 7.22 8.22
N LYS A 226 7.93 6.25 9.13
CA LYS A 226 6.65 5.92 9.77
C LYS A 226 6.07 7.13 10.48
N ARG A 227 4.74 7.12 10.64
CA ARG A 227 4.02 8.15 11.41
C ARG A 227 4.57 8.37 12.82
N THR A 228 5.03 7.30 13.47
CA THR A 228 5.63 7.31 14.82
C THR A 228 7.05 7.88 14.85
N GLN A 229 7.64 8.13 13.69
CA GLN A 229 8.94 8.79 13.51
C GLN A 229 8.76 10.24 13.04
N LEU A 230 7.54 10.70 12.72
CA LEU A 230 7.29 11.99 12.08
C LEU A 230 6.71 13.03 13.06
N GLU A 231 7.41 14.14 13.21
CA GLU A 231 6.92 15.40 13.77
C GLU A 231 6.33 16.24 12.64
N TYR A 232 5.12 15.88 12.22
CA TYR A 232 4.42 16.49 11.09
C TYR A 232 2.92 16.67 11.41
N ILE A 233 2.35 17.81 11.04
CA ILE A 233 0.94 18.14 11.25
C ILE A 233 0.17 17.94 9.94
N GLY A 234 -0.12 16.68 9.65
CA GLY A 234 -1.06 16.27 8.60
C GLY A 234 -1.46 14.79 8.77
N ASN A 235 -1.84 14.16 7.66
CA ASN A 235 -1.99 12.72 7.52
C ASN A 235 -0.62 12.02 7.62
N ASN A 236 -0.54 10.78 7.16
CA ASN A 236 0.75 10.17 6.94
C ASN A 236 1.42 10.87 5.75
N ILE A 237 2.71 11.19 5.83
CA ILE A 237 3.37 12.03 4.81
C ILE A 237 3.26 11.40 3.41
N GLY A 238 3.34 10.06 3.34
CA GLY A 238 3.16 9.29 2.10
C GLY A 238 1.72 9.20 1.58
N GLU A 239 0.79 9.96 2.15
CA GLU A 239 -0.61 10.09 1.71
C GLU A 239 -0.97 11.55 1.38
N GLU A 240 -0.02 12.49 1.54
CA GLU A 240 -0.23 13.90 1.20
C GLU A 240 -0.08 14.12 -0.31
N ASN A 241 -1.06 14.76 -0.97
CA ASN A 241 -1.01 14.85 -2.44
C ASN A 241 0.11 15.74 -2.94
N GLU A 242 0.59 16.75 -2.20
CA GLU A 242 1.76 17.53 -2.62
C GLU A 242 2.99 16.62 -2.78
N LEU A 243 3.23 15.71 -1.82
CA LEU A 243 4.31 14.74 -1.93
C LEU A 243 4.05 13.76 -3.07
N LEU A 244 2.85 13.17 -3.15
CA LEU A 244 2.53 12.19 -4.19
C LEU A 244 2.67 12.80 -5.59
N PHE A 245 2.19 14.03 -5.80
CA PHE A 245 2.32 14.77 -7.06
C PHE A 245 3.79 14.95 -7.45
N LYS A 246 4.62 15.48 -6.55
CA LYS A 246 6.04 15.73 -6.86
C LYS A 246 6.83 14.44 -7.07
N VAL A 247 6.48 13.36 -6.36
CA VAL A 247 7.05 12.03 -6.61
C VAL A 247 6.63 11.48 -7.97
N GLN A 248 5.36 11.65 -8.38
CA GLN A 248 4.90 11.29 -9.72
C GLN A 248 5.68 12.04 -10.80
N GLU A 249 5.85 13.36 -10.65
CA GLU A 249 6.58 14.18 -11.62
C GLU A 249 8.04 13.74 -11.78
N PHE A 250 8.72 13.47 -10.66
CA PHE A 250 10.06 12.91 -10.69
C PHE A 250 10.12 11.55 -11.41
N ILE A 251 9.19 10.63 -11.10
CA ILE A 251 9.15 9.31 -11.75
C ILE A 251 8.87 9.43 -13.25
N LYS A 252 7.93 10.29 -13.66
CA LYS A 252 7.63 10.57 -15.07
C LYS A 252 8.85 11.06 -15.84
N GLN A 253 9.67 11.91 -15.22
CA GLN A 253 10.89 12.43 -15.83
C GLN A 253 11.95 11.33 -15.98
N GLU A 254 12.16 10.53 -14.92
CA GLU A 254 13.24 9.53 -14.89
C GLU A 254 12.93 8.22 -15.64
N PHE A 255 11.66 7.82 -15.68
CA PHE A 255 11.16 6.54 -16.20
C PHE A 255 10.02 6.76 -17.20
N LYS A 256 10.20 7.71 -18.13
CA LYS A 256 9.12 8.18 -19.01
C LYS A 256 8.36 7.06 -19.73
N GLU A 257 9.08 6.15 -20.37
CA GLU A 257 8.47 5.06 -21.15
C GLU A 257 7.79 4.04 -20.24
N GLU A 258 8.50 3.57 -19.22
CA GLU A 258 8.01 2.56 -18.28
C GLU A 258 6.83 3.07 -17.46
N TYR A 259 6.83 4.36 -17.11
CA TYR A 259 5.75 4.98 -16.35
C TYR A 259 4.48 5.13 -17.20
N VAL A 260 4.60 5.53 -18.47
CA VAL A 260 3.45 5.60 -19.39
C VAL A 260 2.84 4.21 -19.60
N GLU A 261 3.67 3.18 -19.83
CA GLU A 261 3.18 1.80 -19.96
C GLU A 261 2.53 1.31 -18.66
N PHE A 262 3.18 1.54 -17.51
CA PHE A 262 2.61 1.23 -16.20
C PHE A 262 1.25 1.89 -16.01
N CYS A 263 1.12 3.19 -16.32
CA CYS A 263 -0.13 3.91 -16.08
C CYS A 263 -1.30 3.32 -16.87
N LYS A 264 -1.05 2.98 -18.14
CA LYS A 264 -2.04 2.34 -19.02
C LYS A 264 -2.48 0.97 -18.49
N LEU A 265 -1.53 0.14 -18.08
CA LEU A 265 -1.81 -1.22 -17.61
C LEU A 265 -2.42 -1.24 -16.19
N ALA A 266 -1.98 -0.32 -15.33
CA ALA A 266 -2.45 -0.18 -13.95
C ALA A 266 -3.74 0.64 -13.84
N LEU A 267 -4.30 1.13 -14.95
CA LEU A 267 -5.52 1.95 -15.01
C LEU A 267 -5.45 3.16 -14.06
N VAL A 268 -4.33 3.88 -14.02
CA VAL A 268 -4.15 5.07 -13.14
C VAL A 268 -4.27 6.36 -13.94
N GLU A 269 -4.77 7.41 -13.29
CA GLU A 269 -4.75 8.78 -13.82
C GLU A 269 -3.57 9.54 -13.23
N GLU A 270 -3.28 10.70 -13.84
CA GLU A 270 -2.33 11.63 -13.27
C GLU A 270 -2.87 12.25 -11.98
N ILE A 271 -1.98 12.48 -11.03
CA ILE A 271 -2.32 13.14 -9.79
C ILE A 271 -2.39 14.63 -10.10
N SER A 272 -3.51 15.27 -9.76
CA SER A 272 -3.69 16.71 -9.93
C SER A 272 -3.46 17.45 -8.61
N LEU A 273 -2.74 18.57 -8.66
CA LEU A 273 -2.48 19.44 -7.51
C LEU A 273 -3.62 20.45 -7.33
N ASN A 274 -4.74 20.03 -6.75
CA ASN A 274 -5.92 20.91 -6.57
C ASN A 274 -5.96 21.50 -5.15
N ASN A 275 -5.71 22.81 -5.01
CA ASN A 275 -5.94 23.64 -3.80
C ASN A 275 -5.59 22.97 -2.45
N GLN A 276 -4.34 22.55 -2.26
CA GLN A 276 -3.92 21.85 -1.03
C GLN A 276 -2.97 22.66 -0.15
N LYS A 277 -3.04 22.38 1.15
CA LYS A 277 -2.12 22.90 2.16
C LYS A 277 -0.71 22.48 1.80
N ARG A 278 0.18 23.47 1.68
CA ARG A 278 1.60 23.21 1.49
C ARG A 278 2.16 22.52 2.73
N ILE A 279 2.96 21.49 2.50
CA ILE A 279 3.73 20.84 3.53
C ILE A 279 4.95 21.71 3.81
N GLU A 280 5.00 22.22 5.03
CA GLU A 280 6.10 23.05 5.55
C GLU A 280 7.21 22.13 6.11
N GLU A 281 7.67 22.42 7.32
CA GLU A 281 8.73 21.67 7.99
C GLU A 281 8.31 20.21 8.25
N ILE A 282 9.17 19.28 7.82
CA ILE A 282 9.04 17.85 8.11
C ILE A 282 10.25 17.45 8.94
N LYS A 283 10.01 17.07 10.19
CA LYS A 283 11.03 16.51 11.09
C LYS A 283 10.76 15.02 11.27
N TRP A 284 11.80 14.19 11.18
CA TRP A 284 11.70 12.79 11.53
C TRP A 284 12.80 12.34 12.50
N LYS A 285 12.36 11.81 13.64
CA LYS A 285 13.17 11.19 14.68
C LYS A 285 12.24 10.32 15.53
N LYS A 286 12.80 9.33 16.23
CA LYS A 286 12.02 8.55 17.20
C LYS A 286 11.50 9.52 18.26
N SER A 287 10.19 9.75 18.26
CA SER A 287 9.56 10.73 19.13
C SER A 287 8.20 10.24 19.58
N ASP A 288 7.78 10.64 20.77
CA ASP A 288 6.40 10.41 21.24
C ASP A 288 5.41 11.42 20.62
N PHE A 289 5.82 12.18 19.61
CA PHE A 289 4.97 13.18 18.95
C PHE A 289 3.67 12.59 18.40
N SER A 290 3.71 11.41 17.79
CA SER A 290 2.50 10.75 17.29
C SER A 290 1.53 10.39 18.43
N LYS A 291 2.05 10.04 19.61
CA LYS A 291 1.23 9.75 20.81
C LYS A 291 0.65 11.05 21.37
N ARG A 292 1.46 12.09 21.53
CA ARG A 292 1.01 13.44 21.95
C ARG A 292 -0.09 13.97 21.02
N LYS A 293 0.12 13.90 19.70
CA LYS A 293 -0.87 14.30 18.68
C LYS A 293 -2.19 13.54 18.83
N LYS A 294 -2.15 12.24 19.15
CA LYS A 294 -3.37 11.45 19.37
C LYS A 294 -4.14 11.94 20.59
N VAL A 295 -3.45 12.16 21.72
CA VAL A 295 -4.06 12.69 22.94
C VAL A 295 -4.67 14.07 22.70
N VAL A 296 -3.95 14.97 22.03
CA VAL A 296 -4.47 16.31 21.71
C VAL A 296 -5.68 16.23 20.76
N LYS A 297 -5.68 15.33 19.76
CA LYS A 297 -6.84 15.11 18.90
C LYS A 297 -8.06 14.60 19.68
N GLU A 298 -7.87 13.69 20.63
CA GLU A 298 -8.94 13.20 21.50
C GLU A 298 -9.53 14.33 22.35
N GLN A 299 -8.67 15.20 22.92
CA GLN A 299 -9.10 16.39 23.65
C GLN A 299 -9.85 17.40 22.78
N ILE A 300 -9.38 17.64 21.54
CA ILE A 300 -10.06 18.54 20.60
C ILE A 300 -11.43 17.96 20.21
N ASN A 301 -11.52 16.66 19.98
CA ASN A 301 -12.80 16.01 19.66
C ASN A 301 -13.80 16.11 20.82
N LEU A 302 -13.33 16.02 22.07
CA LEU A 302 -14.16 16.25 23.25
C LEU A 302 -14.68 17.70 23.29
N ILE A 303 -13.78 18.68 23.12
CA ILE A 303 -14.14 20.11 23.09
C ILE A 303 -15.13 20.41 21.96
N LEU A 304 -14.92 19.83 20.77
CA LEU A 304 -15.84 20.04 19.65
C LEU A 304 -17.18 19.36 19.87
N LYS A 305 -17.22 18.21 20.54
CA LYS A 305 -18.47 17.56 20.93
C LYS A 305 -19.23 18.41 21.95
N GLU A 306 -18.54 19.01 22.91
CA GLU A 306 -19.12 19.97 23.86
C GLU A 306 -19.66 21.21 23.14
N ILE A 307 -18.90 21.77 22.18
CA ILE A 307 -19.35 22.90 21.36
C ILE A 307 -20.54 22.53 20.47
N GLU A 308 -20.58 21.33 19.88
CA GLU A 308 -21.72 20.84 19.08
C GLU A 308 -22.97 20.64 19.94
N GLU A 309 -22.80 20.12 21.16
CA GLU A 309 -23.87 19.97 22.15
C GLU A 309 -24.39 21.35 22.60
N GLU A 310 -23.53 22.35 22.80
CA GLU A 310 -23.90 23.73 23.14
C GLU A 310 -24.51 24.51 21.96
N LYS A 311 -24.01 24.30 20.73
CA LYS A 311 -24.46 24.98 19.50
C LYS A 311 -25.64 24.31 18.80
N SER A 312 -26.21 23.26 19.37
CA SER A 312 -27.57 22.81 19.04
C SER A 312 -28.65 23.91 19.25
N LYS A 313 -28.26 25.11 19.71
CA LYS A 313 -29.06 26.34 19.75
C LYS A 313 -28.81 27.38 18.64
N ASP A 314 -27.74 27.30 17.85
CA ASP A 314 -27.56 28.20 16.69
C ASP A 314 -26.65 27.59 15.61
N LYS A 315 -27.12 27.67 14.36
CA LYS A 315 -26.57 27.01 13.15
C LYS A 315 -25.06 27.26 12.99
N LEU A 316 -24.29 26.18 12.82
CA LEU A 316 -22.96 26.27 12.22
C LEU A 316 -23.06 26.10 10.70
N GLU A 317 -22.67 27.13 9.97
CA GLU A 317 -22.46 27.13 8.53
C GLU A 317 -21.06 26.55 8.20
N ASN A 318 -21.02 25.73 7.15
CA ASN A 318 -19.86 25.11 6.48
C ASN A 318 -18.91 24.15 7.24
N MET A 319 -18.75 22.95 6.64
CA MET A 319 -17.91 21.85 7.15
C MET A 319 -16.39 22.09 6.95
N ASP A 320 -16.02 23.00 6.04
CA ASP A 320 -14.62 23.35 5.75
C ASP A 320 -14.01 24.22 6.85
N ASP A 321 -14.79 25.16 7.40
CA ASP A 321 -14.36 26.05 8.49
C ASP A 321 -14.04 25.28 9.79
N ILE A 322 -14.76 24.19 10.06
CA ILE A 322 -14.51 23.30 11.21
C ILE A 322 -13.16 22.57 11.06
N ASN A 323 -12.80 22.14 9.85
CA ASN A 323 -11.56 21.41 9.60
C ASN A 323 -10.33 22.32 9.68
N ASP A 324 -10.48 23.59 9.29
CA ASP A 324 -9.45 24.60 9.44
C ASP A 324 -9.26 25.01 10.90
N LEU A 325 -10.34 25.25 11.64
CA LEU A 325 -10.29 25.51 13.08
C LEU A 325 -9.65 24.34 13.85
N ARG A 326 -10.01 23.09 13.51
CA ARG A 326 -9.35 21.87 14.05
C ARG A 326 -7.85 21.87 13.82
N SER A 327 -7.41 22.32 12.64
CA SER A 327 -6.00 22.34 12.27
C SER A 327 -5.23 23.41 13.04
N GLU A 328 -5.81 24.60 13.22
CA GLU A 328 -5.22 25.68 14.02
C GLU A 328 -5.10 25.31 15.49
N ILE A 329 -6.17 24.85 16.13
CA ILE A 329 -6.16 24.45 17.55
C ILE A 329 -5.13 23.33 17.78
N LEU A 330 -5.00 22.40 16.84
CA LEU A 330 -4.01 21.34 16.91
C LEU A 330 -2.57 21.87 16.81
N LYS A 331 -2.31 22.86 15.94
CA LYS A 331 -0.99 23.52 15.86
C LYS A 331 -0.66 24.23 17.17
N GLU A 332 -1.60 25.02 17.70
CA GLU A 332 -1.44 25.78 18.93
C GLU A 332 -1.17 24.88 20.14
N LYS A 333 -2.00 23.85 20.35
CA LYS A 333 -1.83 22.90 21.47
C LYS A 333 -0.57 22.05 21.38
N LEU A 334 -0.06 21.78 20.18
CA LEU A 334 1.20 21.03 20.03
C LEU A 334 2.43 21.92 20.23
N SER A 335 2.32 23.23 19.99
CA SER A 335 3.39 24.20 20.26
C SER A 335 3.59 24.50 21.75
N THR A 336 2.55 24.33 22.57
CA THR A 336 2.56 24.60 24.02
C THR A 336 2.96 23.40 24.89
N VAL A 337 3.08 22.20 24.32
CA VAL A 337 3.46 20.94 25.01
C VAL A 337 4.91 20.56 24.70
N GLY A 338 5.76 21.57 24.47
CA GLY A 338 7.18 21.47 24.08
C GLY A 338 8.07 20.91 25.18
#